data_AF-A0A9X9HVY5-F1
#
_entry.id   AF-A0A9X9HVY5-F1
#
_cell.length_a   1.000
_cell.length_b   1.000
_cell.length_c   1.000
_cell.angle_alpha   90.00
_cell.angle_beta   90.00
_cell.angle_gamma   90.00
#
_symmetry.space_group_name_H-M   'P 1'
#
loop_
_entity.id
_entity.type
_entity.pdbx_description
1 polymer ?
#
loop_
_entity_poly.entity_id
_entity_poly.type
_entity_poly.pdbx_seq_one_letter_code
_entity_poly.pdbx_strand_id
1 'polypeptide(L)' 'MYHYKSEATQFLDKLMEDNPEMEAQRLENRHLLWDVTLNPAEQAEFEAAKVNKKPYTYYQD' A
#
# COMPACT_ATOMS: atom_id res chain seq x y z
N MET A 1 -3.49 21.92 -21.75
CA MET A 1 -3.35 21.62 -20.31
C MET A 1 -1.94 21.07 -20.11
N TYR A 2 -1.11 21.71 -19.29
CA TYR A 2 0.26 21.22 -19.08
C TYR A 2 0.24 20.00 -18.15
N HIS A 3 0.67 18.85 -18.64
CA HIS A 3 0.93 17.67 -17.81
C HIS A 3 2.31 17.81 -17.19
N TYR A 4 2.40 18.57 -16.09
CA TYR A 4 3.63 18.60 -15.31
C TYR A 4 3.87 17.23 -14.68
N LYS A 5 5.08 16.72 -14.85
CA LYS A 5 5.58 15.51 -14.21
C LYS A 5 6.87 15.85 -13.48
N SER A 6 6.98 15.48 -12.21
CA SER A 6 8.18 15.77 -11.43
C SER A 6 9.40 15.06 -12.04
N GLU A 7 10.60 15.62 -11.85
CA GLU A 7 11.85 15.01 -12.33
C GLU A 7 12.03 13.59 -11.79
N ALA A 8 11.68 13.37 -10.52
CA ALA A 8 11.73 12.05 -9.90
C ALA A 8 10.82 11.04 -10.63
N THR A 9 9.61 11.45 -11.02
CA THR A 9 8.71 10.55 -11.74
C THR A 9 9.20 10.30 -13.17
N GLN A 10 9.82 11.28 -13.84
CA GLN A 10 10.42 11.07 -15.16
C GLN A 10 11.63 10.14 -15.10
N PHE A 11 12.42 10.20 -14.03
CA PHE A 11 13.53 9.29 -13.78
C PHE A 11 13.04 7.85 -13.59
N LEU A 12 12.03 7.65 -12.74
CA LEU A 12 11.48 6.31 -12.49
C LEU A 12 10.88 5.67 -13.74
N ASP A 13 10.19 6.45 -14.58
CA ASP A 13 9.69 5.96 -15.86
C ASP A 13 10.81 5.40 -16.74
N LYS A 14 11.88 6.18 -16.94
CA LYS A 14 13.03 5.77 -17.76
C LYS A 14 13.71 4.53 -17.19
N LEU A 15 13.89 4.49 -15.87
CA LEU A 15 14.47 3.33 -15.19
C LEU A 15 13.66 2.05 -15.46
N MET A 16 12.33 2.14 -15.45
CA MET A 16 11.47 1.00 -15.73
C MET A 16 11.44 0.61 -17.22
N GLU A 17 11.55 1.60 -18.12
CA GLU A 17 11.62 1.36 -19.56
C GLU A 17 12.93 0.65 -19.96
N ASP A 18 14.05 1.08 -19.36
CA ASP A 18 15.38 0.53 -19.62
C ASP A 18 15.58 -0.88 -19.01
N ASN A 19 14.77 -1.26 -18.01
CA ASN A 19 14.92 -2.52 -17.26
C ASN A 19 13.56 -3.23 -17.09
N PRO A 20 13.01 -3.83 -18.16
CA PRO A 20 11.68 -4.45 -18.13
C PRO A 20 11.54 -5.61 -17.14
N GLU A 21 12.64 -6.31 -16.81
CA GLU A 21 12.67 -7.38 -15.80
C GLU A 21 12.43 -6.89 -14.36
N MET A 22 12.66 -5.59 -14.12
CA MET A 22 12.50 -4.99 -12.79
C MET A 22 11.03 -4.98 -12.35
N GLU A 23 10.07 -5.01 -13.27
CA GLU A 23 8.65 -5.09 -12.94
C GLU A 23 8.31 -6.42 -12.23
N ALA A 24 8.86 -7.53 -12.71
CA ALA A 24 8.68 -8.84 -12.09
C ALA A 24 9.27 -8.86 -10.67
N GLN A 25 10.49 -8.32 -10.51
CA GLN A 25 11.14 -8.21 -9.20
C GLN A 25 10.36 -7.27 -8.26
N ARG A 26 9.77 -6.20 -8.78
CA ARG A 26 8.94 -5.28 -7.98
C ARG A 26 7.68 -5.97 -7.46
N LEU A 27 7.04 -6.78 -8.28
CA LEU A 27 5.89 -7.60 -7.87
C LEU A 27 6.30 -8.62 -6.81
N GLU A 28 7.37 -9.38 -7.05
CA GLU A 28 7.89 -10.36 -6.09
C GLU A 28 8.22 -9.71 -4.73
N ASN A 29 8.94 -8.59 -4.74
CA ASN A 29 9.28 -7.85 -3.51
C ASN A 29 8.04 -7.29 -2.79
N ARG A 30 7.00 -6.87 -3.52
CA ARG A 30 5.72 -6.47 -2.93
C ARG A 30 5.05 -7.66 -2.23
N HIS A 31 5.03 -8.81 -2.88
CA HIS A 31 4.42 -10.02 -2.33
C HIS A 31 5.10 -10.50 -1.03
N LEU A 32 6.40 -10.24 -0.85
CA LEU A 32 7.13 -10.67 0.35
C LEU A 32 6.71 -9.95 1.63
N LEU A 33 6.48 -8.63 1.56
CA LEU A 33 6.30 -7.81 2.77
C LEU A 33 4.90 -7.23 2.91
N TRP A 34 4.14 -7.14 1.81
CA TRP A 34 2.90 -6.35 1.77
C TRP A 34 1.67 -7.20 1.46
N ASP A 35 1.78 -8.23 0.61
CA ASP A 35 0.66 -9.13 0.37
C ASP A 35 0.67 -10.27 1.38
N VAL A 36 -0.09 -10.08 2.47
CA VAL A 36 -0.24 -11.07 3.53
C VAL A 36 -1.57 -11.78 3.37
N THR A 37 -1.54 -13.12 3.36
CA THR A 37 -2.77 -13.91 3.50
C THR A 37 -3.22 -13.85 4.95
N LEU A 38 -4.35 -13.20 5.19
CA LEU A 38 -4.89 -13.05 6.53
C LEU A 38 -5.50 -14.38 7.02
N ASN A 39 -5.20 -14.74 8.26
CA ASN A 39 -5.78 -15.91 8.91
C ASN A 39 -7.28 -15.68 9.21
N PRO A 40 -8.20 -16.52 8.71
CA PRO A 40 -9.63 -16.34 8.96
C PRO A 40 -10.02 -16.36 10.45
N ALA A 41 -9.30 -17.12 11.28
CA ALA A 41 -9.56 -17.16 12.71
C ALA A 41 -9.20 -15.83 13.38
N GLU A 42 -8.02 -15.28 13.06
CA GLU A 42 -7.59 -13.97 13.58
C GLU A 42 -8.51 -12.85 13.10
N GLN A 43 -8.97 -12.90 11.85
CA GLN A 43 -9.97 -11.95 11.37
C GLN A 43 -11.26 -12.01 12.18
N ALA A 44 -11.78 -13.20 12.47
CA ALA A 44 -12.98 -13.36 13.28
C ALA A 44 -12.78 -12.83 14.71
N GLU A 45 -11.61 -13.06 15.29
CA GLU A 45 -11.25 -12.52 16.61
C GLU A 45 -11.16 -10.98 16.61
N PHE A 46 -10.55 -10.38 15.58
CA PHE A 46 -10.51 -8.91 15.45
C PHE A 46 -11.89 -8.30 15.26
N GLU A 47 -12.76 -8.95 14.49
CA GLU A 47 -14.15 -8.54 14.29
C GLU A 47 -14.94 -8.62 15.61
N ALA A 48 -14.79 -9.70 16.37
CA ALA A 48 -15.42 -9.85 17.68
C ALA A 48 -14.88 -8.86 18.72
N ALA A 49 -13.61 -8.46 18.62
CA ALA A 49 -12.97 -7.49 19.50
C ALA A 49 -13.21 -6.02 19.14
N LYS A 50 -14.03 -5.72 18.11
CA LYS A 50 -14.32 -4.34 17.71
C LYS A 50 -14.96 -3.53 18.84
N VAL A 51 -14.38 -2.38 19.12
CA VAL A 51 -14.91 -1.38 20.08
C VAL A 51 -15.49 -0.20 19.31
N ASN A 52 -16.63 0.31 19.76
CA ASN A 52 -17.23 1.52 19.21
C ASN A 52 -16.25 2.70 19.35
N LYS A 53 -15.79 3.25 18.22
CA LYS A 53 -14.91 4.42 18.18
C LYS A 53 -15.74 5.70 18.18
N LYS A 54 -15.31 6.71 18.95
CA LYS A 54 -15.88 8.06 18.87
C LYS A 54 -15.68 8.62 17.44
N PRO A 55 -16.60 9.45 16.91
CA PRO A 55 -16.48 10.05 15.58
C PRO A 55 -15.21 10.89 15.40
N TYR A 56 -14.73 11.49 16.48
CA TYR A 56 -13.52 12.29 16.48
C TYR A 56 -12.69 11.93 17.73
N THR A 57 -11.55 11.27 17.51
CA THR A 57 -10.67 10.73 18.56
C THR A 57 -10.21 11.78 19.57
N TYR A 58 -10.08 13.03 19.11
CA TYR A 58 -9.60 14.15 19.91
C TYR A 58 -10.73 15.10 20.36
N TYR A 59 -11.99 14.71 20.20
CA TYR A 59 -13.08 15.54 20.70
C TYR A 59 -13.09 15.40 22.22
N GLN A 60 -12.80 16.51 22.88
CA GLN A 60 -13.03 16.65 24.30
C GLN A 60 -14.47 17.14 24.43
N ASP A 61 -15.29 16.36 25.12
CA ASP A 61 -16.65 16.75 25.47
C ASP A 61 -16.64 18.00 26.37
#